data_AF-A0AAP5I434-F1
#
_entry.id   AF-A0AAP5I434-F1
#
_cell.length_a   1.000
_cell.length_b   1.000
_cell.length_c   1.000
_cell.angle_alpha   90.00
_cell.angle_beta   90.00
_cell.angle_gamma   90.00
#
_symmetry.space_group_name_H-M   'P 1'
#
loop_
_entity.id
_entity.type
_entity.pdbx_description
1 polymer ?
#
loop_
_entity_poly.entity_id
_entity_poly.type
_entity_poly.pdbx_seq_one_letter_code
_entity_poly.pdbx_strand_id
1 'polypeptide(L)'
;MAATLYVLVTGKTPVSALKRKIDNARLVAPKEVNSQISDRTNRAIFTGMKLEPRQRSQSMREWLDSLGLTTNTPQPQQAVVVPDTKLNQLI
;
A
#
# COMPACT_ATOMS: atom_id res chain seq x y z
N MET A 1 3.17 0.92 6.36
CA MET A 1 1.96 0.07 6.32
C MET A 1 2.31 -1.36 5.95
N ALA A 2 2.69 -1.67 4.71
CA ALA A 2 3.07 -3.04 4.33
C ALA A 2 4.24 -3.62 5.16
N ALA A 3 5.23 -2.81 5.53
CA ALA A 3 6.30 -3.23 6.44
C ALA A 3 5.80 -3.59 7.85
N THR A 4 4.79 -2.89 8.36
CA THR A 4 4.17 -3.22 9.67
C THR A 4 3.46 -4.56 9.58
N LEU A 5 2.66 -4.78 8.52
CA LEU A 5 1.99 -6.07 8.30
C LEU A 5 3.00 -7.21 8.13
N TYR A 6 4.12 -6.96 7.42
CA TYR A 6 5.24 -7.91 7.33
C TYR A 6 5.70 -8.34 8.73
N VAL A 7 5.97 -7.39 9.62
CA VAL A 7 6.39 -7.68 11.01
C VAL A 7 5.33 -8.49 11.74
N LEU A 8 4.06 -8.11 11.63
CA LEU A 8 2.98 -8.82 12.34
C LEU A 8 2.84 -10.28 11.91
N VAL A 9 2.98 -10.58 10.61
CA VAL A 9 2.78 -11.95 10.11
C VAL A 9 4.03 -12.81 10.11
N THR A 10 5.22 -12.21 10.24
CA THR A 10 6.50 -12.94 10.21
C THR A 10 7.30 -12.88 11.52
N GLY A 11 6.97 -11.94 12.41
CA GLY A 11 7.77 -11.63 13.60
C GLY A 11 9.13 -10.99 13.30
N LYS A 12 9.45 -10.67 12.03
CA LYS A 12 10.76 -10.16 11.62
C LYS A 12 10.66 -8.77 11.02
N THR A 13 11.63 -7.92 11.32
CA THR A 13 11.78 -6.62 10.65
C THR A 13 12.32 -6.82 9.23
N PRO A 14 11.62 -6.32 8.19
CA PRO A 14 12.13 -6.42 6.84
C PRO A 14 13.35 -5.51 6.64
N VAL A 15 14.18 -5.84 5.65
CA VAL A 15 15.32 -4.99 5.28
C VAL A 15 14.84 -3.60 4.81
N SER A 16 15.55 -2.55 5.23
CA SER A 16 15.19 -1.16 4.95
C SER A 16 15.28 -0.83 3.45
N ALA A 17 14.45 0.11 2.99
CA ALA A 17 14.47 0.55 1.59
C ALA A 17 15.85 1.13 1.18
N LEU A 18 16.52 1.84 2.10
CA LEU A 18 17.85 2.39 1.86
C LEU A 18 18.87 1.29 1.60
N LYS A 19 18.90 0.26 2.45
CA LYS A 19 19.81 -0.89 2.29
C LYS A 19 19.52 -1.67 1.00
N ARG A 20 18.25 -1.80 0.64
CA ARG A 20 17.85 -2.40 -0.65
C ARG A 20 18.32 -1.59 -1.86
N LYS A 21 18.38 -0.26 -1.74
CA LYS A 21 18.81 0.63 -2.82
C LYS A 21 20.33 0.69 -2.96
N ILE A 22 21.07 0.78 -1.85
CA ILE A 22 22.53 0.94 -1.86
C ILE A 22 23.23 -0.42 -2.01
N ASP A 23 22.81 -1.42 -1.24
CA ASP A 23 23.51 -2.71 -1.15
C ASP A 23 22.85 -3.79 -2.02
N ASN A 24 21.84 -3.45 -2.83
CA ASN A 24 21.00 -4.40 -3.56
C ASN A 24 20.43 -5.52 -2.67
N ALA A 25 20.22 -5.23 -1.39
CA ALA A 25 19.75 -6.23 -0.44
C ALA A 25 18.38 -6.77 -0.87
N ARG A 26 18.23 -8.09 -0.86
CA ARG A 26 16.96 -8.75 -1.23
C ARG A 26 15.91 -8.54 -0.13
N LEU A 27 14.69 -8.19 -0.55
CA LEU A 27 13.51 -8.33 0.31
C LEU A 27 13.09 -9.81 0.31
N VAL A 28 13.26 -10.49 1.44
CA VAL A 28 12.75 -11.86 1.65
C VAL A 28 11.22 -11.82 1.61
N ALA A 29 10.58 -12.74 0.89
CA ALA A 29 9.12 -12.75 0.83
C ALA A 29 8.52 -13.20 2.18
N PRO A 30 7.42 -12.59 2.64
CA PRO A 30 6.78 -12.98 3.90
C PRO A 30 6.46 -14.47 3.99
N LYS A 31 6.03 -15.10 2.87
CA LYS A 31 5.69 -16.52 2.82
C LYS A 31 6.91 -17.45 2.90
N GLU A 32 8.11 -16.95 2.62
CA GLU A 32 9.36 -17.67 2.90
C GLU A 32 9.65 -17.75 4.41
N VAL A 33 9.13 -16.80 5.20
CA VAL A 33 9.31 -16.77 6.67
C VAL A 33 8.15 -17.44 7.40
N ASN A 34 6.92 -17.21 6.94
CA ASN A 34 5.71 -17.84 7.47
C ASN A 34 4.91 -18.44 6.32
N SER A 35 5.04 -19.75 6.11
CA SER A 35 4.39 -20.47 5.02
C SER A 35 2.86 -20.60 5.17
N GLN A 36 2.32 -20.31 6.35
CA GLN A 36 0.88 -20.41 6.63
C GLN A 36 0.06 -19.25 6.07
N ILE A 37 0.70 -18.14 5.69
CA ILE A 37 -0.02 -17.01 5.09
C ILE A 37 -0.45 -17.34 3.66
N SER A 38 -1.58 -16.74 3.24
CA SER A 38 -2.06 -16.88 1.87
C SER A 38 -1.11 -16.20 0.85
N ASP A 39 -1.10 -16.69 -0.39
CA ASP A 39 -0.35 -16.05 -1.49
C ASP A 39 -0.80 -14.62 -1.75
N ARG A 40 -2.09 -14.36 -1.50
CA ARG A 40 -2.66 -13.02 -1.59
C ARG A 40 -1.99 -12.06 -0.61
N THR A 41 -1.97 -12.42 0.67
CA THR A 41 -1.33 -11.61 1.72
C THR A 41 0.15 -11.40 1.41
N ASN A 42 0.84 -12.46 0.98
CA ASN A 42 2.24 -12.38 0.55
C ASN A 42 2.44 -11.34 -0.56
N ARG A 43 1.65 -11.41 -1.64
CA ARG A 43 1.72 -10.46 -2.76
C ARG A 43 1.40 -9.03 -2.33
N ALA A 44 0.37 -8.81 -1.51
CA ALA A 44 -0.02 -7.48 -1.06
C ALA A 44 1.08 -6.80 -0.22
N ILE A 45 1.73 -7.55 0.67
CA ILE A 45 2.89 -7.06 1.42
C ILE A 45 4.04 -6.74 0.48
N PHE A 46 4.36 -7.66 -0.45
CA PHE A 46 5.48 -7.48 -1.38
C PHE A 46 5.28 -6.26 -2.28
N THR A 47 4.08 -6.08 -2.84
CA THR A 47 3.69 -4.92 -3.64
C THR A 47 3.80 -3.62 -2.86
N GLY A 48 3.25 -3.57 -1.63
CA GLY A 48 3.34 -2.37 -0.79
C GLY A 48 4.77 -2.02 -0.34
N MET A 49 5.70 -2.97 -0.47
CA MET A 49 7.11 -2.80 -0.15
C MET A 49 8.03 -2.72 -1.37
N LYS A 50 7.52 -2.58 -2.60
CA LYS A 50 8.40 -2.34 -3.75
C LYS A 50 9.22 -1.06 -3.57
N LEU A 51 10.45 -1.08 -4.07
CA LEU A 51 11.40 0.03 -3.92
C LEU A 51 10.93 1.25 -4.71
N GLU A 52 10.45 1.01 -5.94
CA GLU A 52 9.93 2.04 -6.82
C GLU A 52 8.49 2.43 -6.44
N PRO A 53 8.23 3.71 -6.11
CA PRO A 53 6.90 4.15 -5.70
C PRO A 53 5.80 3.85 -6.70
N ARG A 54 6.11 3.95 -8.00
CA ARG A 54 5.17 3.71 -9.12
C ARG A 54 4.74 2.25 -9.23
N GLN A 55 5.48 1.33 -8.62
CA GLN A 55 5.17 -0.10 -8.65
C GLN A 55 4.37 -0.56 -7.42
N ARG A 56 4.23 0.29 -6.41
CA ARG A 56 3.39 0.04 -5.23
C ARG A 56 1.91 0.27 -5.56
N SER A 57 1.01 -0.14 -4.67
CA SER A 57 -0.38 0.28 -4.74
C SER A 57 -0.45 1.80 -4.64
N GLN A 58 -1.19 2.43 -5.55
CA GLN A 58 -1.29 3.88 -5.68
C GLN A 58 -2.27 4.49 -4.67
N SER A 59 -3.12 3.66 -4.06
CA SER A 59 -4.01 4.09 -2.98
C SER A 59 -4.11 3.03 -1.88
N MET A 60 -4.57 3.49 -0.71
CA MET A 60 -4.91 2.58 0.39
C MET A 60 -6.06 1.64 0.03
N ARG A 61 -7.04 2.10 -0.76
CA ARG A 61 -8.15 1.25 -1.19
C ARG A 61 -7.67 0.13 -2.11
N GLU A 62 -6.83 0.44 -3.09
CA GLU A 62 -6.23 -0.57 -3.97
C GLU A 62 -5.44 -1.63 -3.18
N TRP A 63 -4.65 -1.19 -2.19
CA TRP A 63 -3.96 -2.12 -1.30
C TRP A 63 -4.94 -2.95 -0.46
N LEU A 64 -5.99 -2.30 0.05
CA LEU A 64 -7.22 -2.82 0.63
C LEU A 64 -7.79 -4.05 -0.10
N ASP A 65 -8.15 -3.79 -1.33
CA ASP A 65 -8.79 -4.73 -2.25
C ASP A 65 -7.83 -5.87 -2.60
N SER A 66 -6.53 -5.58 -2.73
CA SER A 66 -5.51 -6.61 -2.92
C SER A 66 -5.44 -7.59 -1.74
N LEU A 67 -5.83 -7.17 -0.52
CA LEU A 67 -5.94 -8.01 0.68
C LEU A 67 -7.32 -8.68 0.84
N GLY A 68 -8.34 -8.22 0.12
CA GLY A 68 -9.69 -8.82 0.16
C GLY A 68 -10.67 -8.15 1.05
N LEU A 69 -10.32 -6.95 1.46
CA LEU A 69 -11.15 -6.13 2.28
C LEU A 69 -11.97 -5.23 1.36
N THR A 70 -12.67 -5.85 0.40
CA THR A 70 -13.59 -5.14 -0.50
C THR A 70 -14.81 -4.77 0.33
N THR A 71 -14.81 -3.57 0.88
CA THR A 71 -16.00 -3.06 1.54
C THR A 71 -16.99 -2.63 0.44
N ASN A 72 -18.22 -3.15 0.49
CA ASN A 72 -19.33 -2.67 -0.34
C ASN A 72 -19.84 -1.30 0.17
N THR A 73 -18.90 -0.44 0.60
CA THR A 73 -19.19 0.89 1.12
C THR A 73 -19.30 1.82 -0.08
N PRO A 74 -20.43 2.51 -0.28
CA PRO A 74 -20.48 3.64 -1.20
C PRO A 74 -19.34 4.58 -0.80
N GLN A 75 -18.38 4.80 -1.69
CA GLN A 75 -17.39 5.84 -1.45
C GLN A 75 -18.16 7.12 -1.19
N PRO A 76 -17.85 7.87 -0.10
CA PRO A 76 -18.15 9.28 -0.10
C PRO A 76 -17.53 9.80 -1.39
N GLN A 77 -18.39 10.20 -2.32
CA GLN A 77 -17.99 10.81 -3.58
C GLN A 77 -16.93 11.83 -3.20
N GLN A 78 -15.74 11.74 -3.82
CA GLN A 78 -14.74 12.79 -3.71
C GLN A 78 -15.52 14.08 -3.83
N ALA A 79 -15.55 14.89 -2.77
CA ALA A 79 -16.27 16.15 -2.79
C ALA A 79 -15.82 16.81 -4.09
N VAL A 80 -16.76 16.95 -5.02
CA VAL A 80 -16.50 17.71 -6.23
C VAL A 80 -16.05 19.04 -5.66
N VAL A 81 -14.75 19.34 -5.80
CA VAL A 81 -14.24 20.65 -5.49
C VAL A 81 -14.85 21.50 -6.57
N VAL A 82 -16.08 21.96 -6.33
CA VAL A 82 -16.75 22.92 -7.20
C VAL A 82 -15.85 24.14 -7.12
N PRO A 83 -15.19 24.55 -8.21
CA PRO A 83 -14.41 25.78 -8.17
C PRO A 83 -15.44 26.89 -7.95
N ASP A 84 -15.33 27.62 -6.83
CA ASP A 84 -16.09 28.84 -6.56
C ASP A 84 -15.81 29.87 -7.67
N THR A 85 -16.51 29.72 -8.79
CA THR A 85 -16.40 30.59 -9.95
C THR A 85 -17.66 31.44 -10.04
N LYS A 86 -18.12 32.06 -8.95
CA LYS A 86 -19.08 33.17 -8.96
C LYS A 86 -18.95 34.06 -7.73
N LEU A 87 -17.83 34.78 -7.57
CA LEU A 87 -17.78 35.92 -6.64
C LEU A 87 -16.96 37.12 -7.12
N ASN A 88 -16.80 37.30 -8.43
CA ASN A 88 -16.10 38.47 -9.01
C ASN A 88 -16.98 39.25 -10.03
N GLN A 89 -18.24 39.55 -9.70
CA GLN A 89 -19.08 40.44 -10.55
C GLN A 89 -19.90 41.49 -9.80
N LEU A 90 -19.54 41.85 -8.57
CA LEU A 90 -20.16 43.00 -7.87
C LEU A 90 -19.11 43.78 -7.08
N ILE A 91 -18.28 44.57 -7.77
CA ILE A 91 -17.79 45.90 -7.33
C ILE A 91 -17.61 46.75 -8.59
#